data_AF-A0A839JFP3-F1
#
_entry.id   AF-A0A839JFP3-F1
#
_cell.length_a   1.000
_cell.length_b   1.000
_cell.length_c   1.000
_cell.angle_alpha   90.00
_cell.angle_beta   90.00
_cell.angle_gamma   90.00
#
_symmetry.space_group_name_H-M   'P 1'
#
loop_
_entity.id
_entity.type
_entity.pdbx_description
1 polymer ?
#
loop_
_entity_poly.entity_id
_entity_poly.type
_entity_poly.pdbx_seq_one_letter_code
_entity_poly.pdbx_strand_id
1 'polypeptide(L)'
;MSGWHRAIAFALTAADLDLGEQQAPDLDLLVEQLSHRGWDADALGEHARAAAAAGPWPHPVPDALRAGLGAAQLYAAIGDARERYGLEVLTVLPPSRRTRLDADERRLLADVPPHFGRT
;
A
#
# COMPACT_ATOMS: atom_id res chain seq x y z
N MET A 1 -22.85 -3.67 -10.22
CA MET A 1 -21.89 -3.88 -11.30
C MET A 1 -20.53 -3.48 -10.73
N SER A 2 -19.46 -4.24 -10.98
CA SER A 2 -18.25 -4.17 -10.15
C SER A 2 -17.12 -3.47 -10.91
N GLY A 3 -16.51 -2.45 -10.31
CA GLY A 3 -15.41 -1.67 -10.89
C GLY A 3 -14.05 -2.12 -10.35
N TRP A 4 -13.75 -3.42 -10.40
CA TRP A 4 -12.54 -3.99 -9.81
C TRP A 4 -11.26 -3.34 -10.33
N HIS A 5 -11.13 -3.23 -11.66
CA HIS A 5 -9.94 -2.66 -12.29
C HIS A 5 -9.78 -1.18 -11.93
N ARG A 6 -10.88 -0.42 -11.93
CA ARG A 6 -10.90 0.99 -11.54
C ARG A 6 -10.43 1.20 -10.09
N ALA A 7 -10.91 0.38 -9.16
CA ALA A 7 -10.50 0.45 -7.75
C ALA A 7 -9.01 0.13 -7.54
N ILE A 8 -8.49 -0.91 -8.22
CA ILE A 8 -7.07 -1.28 -8.14
C ILE A 8 -6.20 -0.22 -8.81
N ALA A 9 -6.59 0.26 -10.00
CA ALA A 9 -5.89 1.32 -10.71
C ALA A 9 -5.81 2.61 -9.89
N PHE A 10 -6.90 2.99 -9.22
CA PHE A 10 -6.90 4.15 -8.33
C PHE A 10 -5.91 3.95 -7.17
N ALA A 11 -5.87 2.77 -6.55
CA ALA A 11 -4.91 2.50 -5.47
C ALA A 11 -3.45 2.65 -5.92
N LEU A 12 -3.16 2.28 -7.18
CA LEU A 12 -1.81 2.34 -7.73
C LEU A 12 -1.42 3.74 -8.19
N THR A 13 -2.34 4.46 -8.85
CA THR A 13 -2.05 5.69 -9.60
C THR A 13 -2.63 6.97 -8.97
N ALA A 14 -3.55 6.85 -8.02
CA ALA A 14 -4.45 7.93 -7.56
C ALA A 14 -5.31 8.57 -8.67
N ALA A 15 -5.29 8.03 -9.88
CA ALA A 15 -6.09 8.50 -11.00
C ALA A 15 -7.39 7.71 -11.07
N ASP A 16 -8.49 8.44 -11.27
CA ASP A 16 -9.78 7.82 -11.53
C ASP A 16 -9.89 7.46 -13.02
N LEU A 17 -9.41 6.26 -13.36
CA LEU A 17 -9.37 5.78 -14.75
C LEU A 17 -10.66 5.05 -15.11
N ASP A 18 -11.26 5.43 -16.23
CA ASP A 18 -12.33 4.64 -16.83
C ASP A 18 -11.75 3.40 -17.51
N LEU A 19 -11.81 2.28 -16.78
CA LEU A 19 -11.35 0.96 -17.18
C LEU A 19 -12.53 0.03 -17.50
N GLY A 20 -13.76 0.53 -17.50
CA GLY A 20 -14.96 -0.27 -17.66
C GLY A 20 -15.37 -1.03 -16.40
N GLU A 21 -16.24 -2.00 -16.61
CA GLU A 21 -16.97 -2.75 -15.59
C GLU A 21 -16.53 -4.23 -15.64
N GLN A 22 -15.95 -4.74 -14.55
CA GLN A 22 -15.42 -6.11 -14.46
C GLN A 22 -15.98 -6.80 -13.22
N GLN A 23 -16.57 -7.98 -13.39
CA GLN A 23 -17.10 -8.74 -12.23
C GLN A 23 -16.01 -9.31 -11.32
N ALA A 24 -14.78 -9.50 -11.84
CA ALA A 24 -13.65 -10.07 -11.13
C ALA A 24 -12.34 -9.31 -11.45
N PRO A 25 -11.33 -9.34 -10.56
CA PRO A 25 -10.01 -8.82 -10.86
C PRO A 25 -9.33 -9.72 -11.89
N ASP A 26 -8.93 -9.11 -13.00
CA ASP A 26 -8.09 -9.72 -14.03
C ASP A 26 -6.87 -8.82 -14.14
N LEU A 27 -5.79 -9.26 -13.51
CA LEU A 27 -4.60 -8.45 -13.38
C LEU A 27 -3.81 -8.35 -14.69
N ASP A 28 -3.96 -9.32 -15.61
CA ASP A 28 -3.23 -9.28 -16.90
C ASP A 28 -3.86 -8.19 -17.77
N LEU A 29 -5.19 -8.23 -17.87
CA LEU A 29 -5.95 -7.21 -18.57
C LEU A 29 -5.76 -5.82 -17.94
N LEU A 30 -5.74 -5.74 -16.60
CA LEU A 30 -5.46 -4.48 -15.91
C LEU A 30 -4.07 -3.92 -16.27
N VAL A 31 -3.04 -4.76 -16.31
CA VAL A 31 -1.68 -4.36 -16.67
C VAL A 31 -1.61 -3.85 -18.10
N GLU A 32 -2.25 -4.55 -19.03
CA GLU A 32 -2.35 -4.13 -20.43
C GLU A 32 -3.06 -2.76 -20.56
N GLN A 33 -4.21 -2.61 -19.89
CA GLN A 33 -4.98 -1.37 -19.91
C GLN A 33 -4.23 -0.17 -19.33
N LEU A 34 -3.45 -0.38 -18.27
CA LEU A 34 -2.60 0.62 -17.64
C LEU A 34 -1.41 0.97 -18.54
N SER A 35 -0.75 -0.03 -19.11
CA SER A 35 0.37 0.16 -20.05
C SER A 35 -0.06 0.97 -21.28
N HIS A 36 -1.23 0.69 -21.86
CA HIS A 36 -1.80 1.48 -22.96
C HIS A 36 -2.05 2.96 -22.60
N ARG A 37 -2.16 3.26 -21.30
CA ARG A 37 -2.35 4.61 -20.76
C ARG A 37 -1.04 5.23 -20.27
N GLY A 38 0.10 4.58 -20.50
CA GLY A 38 1.43 5.06 -20.09
C GLY A 38 1.81 4.70 -18.65
N TRP A 39 1.05 3.84 -17.98
CA TRP A 39 1.36 3.32 -16.66
C TRP A 39 2.09 1.98 -16.77
N ASP A 40 3.32 2.02 -17.25
CA ASP A 40 4.23 0.87 -17.20
C ASP A 40 4.86 0.72 -15.79
N ALA A 41 5.69 -0.30 -15.61
CA ALA A 41 6.33 -0.59 -14.32
C ALA A 41 7.25 0.55 -13.85
N ASP A 42 7.93 1.23 -14.77
CA ASP A 42 8.86 2.31 -14.45
C ASP A 42 8.11 3.57 -14.01
N ALA A 43 7.11 3.99 -14.79
CA ALA A 43 6.24 5.13 -14.48
C ALA A 43 5.48 4.90 -13.17
N LEU A 44 4.96 3.69 -12.96
CA LEU A 44 4.27 3.35 -11.72
C LEU A 44 5.23 3.31 -10.52
N GLY A 45 6.45 2.81 -10.71
CA GLY A 45 7.49 2.81 -9.69
C GLY A 45 7.95 4.23 -9.31
N GLU A 46 8.10 5.12 -10.29
CA GLU A 46 8.42 6.54 -10.04
C GLU A 46 7.29 7.21 -9.25
N HIS A 47 6.05 7.02 -9.67
CA HIS A 47 4.87 7.53 -8.96
C HIS A 47 4.77 7.00 -7.53
N ALA A 48 4.99 5.70 -7.33
CA ALA A 48 4.97 5.07 -6.01
C ALA A 48 6.01 5.70 -5.06
N ARG A 49 7.23 5.96 -5.55
CA ARG A 49 8.29 6.62 -4.76
C ARG A 49 7.92 8.07 -4.42
N ALA A 50 7.40 8.81 -5.40
CA ALA A 50 6.95 10.18 -5.20
C ALA A 50 5.78 10.26 -4.20
N ALA A 51 4.80 9.36 -4.34
CA ALA A 51 3.65 9.26 -3.46
C ALA A 51 4.05 8.89 -2.03
N ALA A 52 4.96 7.92 -1.85
CA ALA A 52 5.46 7.51 -0.54
C ALA A 52 6.16 8.64 0.22
N ALA A 53 6.74 9.62 -0.48
CA ALA A 53 7.34 10.81 0.13
C ALA A 53 6.28 11.82 0.63
N ALA A 54 5.08 11.84 0.02
CA ALA A 54 4.00 12.77 0.33
C ALA A 54 2.91 12.17 1.23
N GLY A 55 2.76 10.84 1.27
CA GLY A 55 1.68 10.17 1.97
C GLY A 55 1.70 8.64 1.82
N PRO A 56 0.62 7.96 2.22
CA PRO A 56 0.55 6.51 2.13
C PRO A 56 0.41 6.05 0.67
N TRP A 57 1.27 5.11 0.26
CA TRP A 57 1.13 4.36 -0.98
C TRP A 57 1.13 2.86 -0.65
N PRO A 58 0.20 2.04 -1.19
CA PRO A 58 -0.85 2.38 -2.16
C PRO A 58 -1.90 3.37 -1.63
N HIS A 59 -2.51 4.11 -2.55
CA HIS A 59 -3.48 5.16 -2.24
C HIS A 59 -4.77 4.57 -1.63
N PRO A 60 -5.35 5.23 -0.61
CA PRO A 60 -6.61 4.78 -0.02
C PRO A 60 -7.75 4.90 -1.04
N VAL A 61 -8.37 3.77 -1.37
CA VAL A 61 -9.47 3.71 -2.34
C VAL A 61 -10.75 4.32 -1.72
N PRO A 62 -11.38 5.33 -2.36
CA PRO A 62 -12.63 5.93 -1.91
C PRO A 62 -13.76 4.90 -1.73
N ASP A 63 -14.65 5.16 -0.78
CA ASP A 63 -15.78 4.25 -0.49
C ASP A 63 -16.69 4.04 -1.70
N ALA A 64 -16.82 5.04 -2.57
CA ALA A 64 -17.58 4.95 -3.82
C ALA A 64 -17.02 3.88 -4.77
N LEU A 65 -15.70 3.72 -4.85
CA LEU A 65 -15.03 2.71 -5.68
C LEU A 65 -14.99 1.35 -5.00
N ARG A 66 -15.01 1.32 -3.67
CA ARG A 66 -15.11 0.09 -2.87
C ARG A 66 -16.52 -0.49 -2.78
N ALA A 67 -17.53 0.28 -3.16
CA ALA A 67 -18.92 -0.13 -3.03
C ALA A 67 -19.18 -1.44 -3.79
N GLY A 68 -19.60 -2.49 -3.08
CA GLY A 68 -19.84 -3.81 -3.65
C GLY A 68 -18.60 -4.69 -3.84
N LEU A 69 -17.40 -4.21 -3.47
CA LEU A 69 -16.16 -5.00 -3.47
C LEU A 69 -15.86 -5.54 -2.06
N GLY A 70 -15.44 -6.81 -1.98
CA GLY A 70 -14.96 -7.38 -0.72
C GLY A 70 -13.66 -6.72 -0.30
N ALA A 71 -13.63 -6.01 0.84
CA ALA A 71 -12.46 -5.24 1.26
C ALA A 71 -11.17 -6.07 1.30
N ALA A 72 -11.21 -7.26 1.91
CA ALA A 72 -10.06 -8.16 1.98
C ALA A 72 -9.59 -8.61 0.58
N GLN A 73 -10.54 -8.92 -0.31
CA GLN A 73 -10.23 -9.34 -1.68
C GLN A 73 -9.64 -8.19 -2.52
N LEU A 74 -10.12 -6.95 -2.31
CA LEU A 74 -9.55 -5.77 -2.94
C LEU A 74 -8.10 -5.53 -2.49
N TYR A 75 -7.84 -5.62 -1.19
CA TYR A 75 -6.47 -5.47 -0.68
C TYR A 75 -5.54 -6.58 -1.17
N ALA A 76 -6.03 -7.83 -1.27
CA ALA A 76 -5.29 -8.93 -1.87
C ALA A 76 -4.96 -8.63 -3.35
N ALA A 77 -5.96 -8.24 -4.15
CA ALA A 77 -5.76 -7.92 -5.57
C ALA A 77 -4.81 -6.72 -5.79
N ILE A 78 -4.80 -5.73 -4.90
CA ILE A 78 -3.81 -4.65 -4.92
C ILE A 78 -2.40 -5.18 -4.61
N GLY A 79 -2.27 -6.10 -3.65
CA GLY A 79 -1.02 -6.79 -3.34
C GLY A 79 -0.47 -7.54 -4.56
N ASP A 80 -1.30 -8.39 -5.15
CA ASP A 80 -0.97 -9.19 -6.33
C ASP A 80 -0.58 -8.31 -7.54
N ALA A 81 -1.29 -7.19 -7.73
CA ALA A 81 -0.93 -6.23 -8.78
C ALA A 81 0.47 -5.65 -8.57
N ARG A 82 0.83 -5.32 -7.31
CA ARG A 82 2.17 -4.77 -7.00
C ARG A 82 3.27 -5.79 -7.21
N GLU A 83 3.04 -7.04 -6.85
CA GLU A 83 3.95 -8.16 -7.15
C GLU A 83 4.18 -8.27 -8.66
N ARG A 84 3.12 -8.21 -9.46
CA ARG A 84 3.21 -8.22 -10.93
C ARG A 84 4.03 -7.09 -11.52
N TYR A 85 3.96 -5.90 -10.92
CA TYR A 85 4.78 -4.75 -11.31
C TYR A 85 6.17 -4.74 -10.66
N GLY A 86 6.51 -5.72 -9.82
CA GLY A 86 7.79 -5.76 -9.09
C GLY A 86 7.94 -4.68 -8.01
N LEU A 87 6.83 -4.14 -7.49
CA LEU A 87 6.80 -2.98 -6.58
C LEU A 87 6.65 -3.39 -5.09
N GLU A 88 6.98 -4.62 -4.76
CA GLU A 88 6.84 -5.19 -3.43
C GLU A 88 7.77 -4.52 -2.41
N VAL A 89 8.97 -4.18 -2.86
CA VAL A 89 10.01 -3.51 -2.05
C VAL A 89 9.63 -2.06 -1.72
N LEU A 90 8.69 -1.47 -2.47
CA LEU A 90 8.14 -0.14 -2.19
C LEU A 90 7.04 -0.17 -1.13
N THR A 91 6.80 -1.32 -0.48
CA THR A 91 6.00 -1.35 0.75
C THR A 91 6.76 -0.61 1.83
N VAL A 92 6.59 0.71 1.89
CA VAL A 92 6.86 1.47 3.10
C VAL A 92 5.85 0.93 4.11
N LEU A 93 6.30 0.03 5.00
CA LEU A 93 5.51 -0.35 6.15
C LEU A 93 4.99 0.96 6.76
N PRO A 94 3.68 1.09 7.02
CA PRO A 94 3.20 2.28 7.72
C PRO A 94 4.06 2.43 8.98
N PRO A 95 4.65 3.62 9.24
CA PRO A 95 5.43 3.79 10.44
C PRO A 95 4.54 3.36 11.60
N SER A 96 5.02 2.37 12.37
CA SER A 96 4.31 1.85 13.53
C SER A 96 3.73 3.02 14.30
N ARG A 97 2.41 3.05 14.50
CA ARG A 97 1.72 4.09 15.29
C ARG A 97 2.08 4.06 16.78
N ARG A 98 3.23 3.50 17.16
CA ARG A 98 3.80 3.56 18.50
C ARG A 98 4.82 4.68 18.54
N THR A 99 4.33 5.89 18.83
CA THR A 99 5.19 6.97 19.32
C THR A 99 4.61 7.56 20.58
N ARG A 100 4.59 6.73 21.63
CA ARG A 100 4.84 7.18 23.00
C ARG A 100 5.23 5.94 23.80
N LEU A 101 6.49 5.87 24.21
CA LEU A 101 6.88 4.97 25.30
C LEU A 101 5.98 5.29 26.49
N ASP A 102 5.30 4.27 26.99
CA ASP A 102 4.51 4.42 28.20
C ASP A 102 5.43 4.59 29.42
N ALA A 103 4.93 5.14 30.52
CA ALA A 103 5.75 5.49 31.69
C ALA A 103 6.50 4.27 32.28
N ASP A 104 5.97 3.06 32.07
CA ASP A 104 6.56 1.80 32.51
C ASP A 104 7.85 1.42 31.74
N GLU A 105 7.91 1.70 30.43
CA GLU A 105 9.11 1.41 29.63
C GLU A 105 10.27 2.36 29.99
N ARG A 106 9.95 3.57 30.46
CA ARG A 106 10.93 4.54 30.97
C ARG A 106 11.47 4.17 32.35
N ARG A 107 10.67 3.50 33.19
CA ARG A 107 11.12 2.91 34.46
C ARG A 107 12.08 1.74 34.23
N LEU A 108 11.78 0.88 33.26
CA LEU A 108 12.62 -0.28 32.93
C LEU A 108 14.04 0.13 32.47
N LEU A 109 14.18 1.29 31.83
CA LEU A 109 15.48 1.86 31.42
C LEU A 109 16.20 2.64 32.53
N ALA A 110 15.50 3.03 33.60
CA ALA A 110 16.07 3.76 34.72
C ALA A 110 16.61 2.83 35.83
N ASP A 111 16.19 1.56 35.87
CA ASP A 111 16.74 0.55 36.78
C ASP A 111 17.98 -0.11 36.15
N VAL A 112 19.11 0.60 36.23
CA VAL A 112 20.44 0.01 36.06
C VAL A 112 20.85 -0.59 37.41
N PRO A 113 21.10 -1.91 37.53
CA PRO A 113 21.62 -2.49 38.76
C PRO A 113 23.01 -1.93 39.08
N PRO A 114 23.26 -1.42 40.29
CA PRO A 114 24.58 -0.94 40.68
C PRO A 114 25.46 -2.15 41.04
N HIS A 115 26.53 -2.33 40.25
CA HIS A 115 27.73 -3.11 40.56
C HIS A 115 27.62 -4.65 40.58
N PHE A 116 28.22 -5.30 39.57
CA PHE A 116 29.04 -6.49 39.84
C PHE A 116 30.49 -6.15 39.52
N GLY A 117 31.35 -6.25 40.55
CA GLY A 117 32.70 -5.72 40.55
C GLY A 117 33.78 -6.64 39.98
N ARG A 118 34.97 -6.02 39.85
CA ARG A 118 36.35 -6.54 39.77
C ARG A 118 36.64 -7.78 38.90
N THR A 119 37.58 -7.60 37.97
CA THR A 119 38.91 -8.25 38.06
C THR A 119 39.97 -7.36 37.44
#